data_AF-A0A2L2T1N2-F1
#
_entry.id   AF-A0A2L2T1N2-F1
#
_cell.length_a   1.000
_cell.length_b   1.000
_cell.length_c   1.000
_cell.angle_alpha   90.00
_cell.angle_beta   90.00
_cell.angle_gamma   90.00
#
_symmetry.space_group_name_H-M   'P 1'
#
loop_
_entity.id
_entity.type
_entity.pdbx_description
1 polymer ?
#
loop_
_entity_poly.entity_id
_entity_poly.type
_entity_poly.pdbx_seq_one_letter_code
_entity_poly.pdbx_strand_id
1 'polypeptide(L)'
;MVSAIPRRNDTRSPEKPRKLSNPRLQGDKLIVRLKLRPSILAQFPTKPRSLEEKPTTRPLLKENETHQLNFISQLIDEQFAEIERLKSEIACTSENIDNYARVHEMHSNTMSRTLADACDLGMTSCEKEDGDGDVMRFLKDEIQQTREGLNNWYRILSEARQEVASKKYQISMIVSSLKALEKKRRDLSQ
;
A
#
# COMPACT_ATOMS: atom_id res chain seq x y z
N MET A 1 -30.71 25.83 4.15
CA MET A 1 -30.95 25.55 5.58
C MET A 1 -32.37 25.01 5.74
N VAL A 2 -32.48 23.76 6.24
CA VAL A 2 -33.54 23.12 7.07
C VAL A 2 -35.01 23.45 6.72
N SER A 3 -35.86 22.49 6.36
CA SER A 3 -36.42 21.52 7.32
C SER A 3 -37.18 20.37 6.65
N ALA A 4 -37.00 19.17 7.20
CA ALA A 4 -37.93 18.06 7.06
C ALA A 4 -39.11 18.24 8.02
N ILE A 5 -40.30 17.81 7.62
CA ILE A 5 -41.46 17.63 8.51
C ILE A 5 -41.89 16.15 8.46
N PRO A 6 -41.81 15.41 9.59
CA PRO A 6 -42.26 14.02 9.70
C PRO A 6 -43.62 13.91 10.39
N ARG A 7 -44.43 12.91 10.03
CA ARG A 7 -45.53 12.32 10.84
C ARG A 7 -45.60 10.81 10.53
N ARG A 8 -45.17 9.90 11.44
CA ARG A 8 -45.97 9.14 12.45
C ARG A 8 -47.29 8.59 11.90
N ASN A 9 -47.72 7.33 12.06
CA ASN A 9 -47.23 6.05 12.60
C ASN A 9 -48.34 5.06 12.18
N ASP A 10 -48.03 3.86 11.67
CA ASP A 10 -48.80 2.67 12.06
C ASP A 10 -48.16 1.34 11.60
N THR A 11 -48.21 0.40 12.53
CA THR A 11 -47.54 -0.90 12.63
C THR A 11 -48.23 -2.04 11.87
N ARG A 12 -47.48 -2.78 11.04
CA ARG A 12 -47.49 -4.27 10.97
C ARG A 12 -46.49 -4.81 9.93
N SER A 13 -45.81 -5.90 10.28
CA SER A 13 -45.16 -6.87 9.37
C SER A 13 -45.64 -8.26 9.79
N PRO A 14 -45.42 -9.35 9.03
CA PRO A 14 -45.29 -9.52 7.57
C PRO A 14 -46.25 -10.65 7.07
N GLU A 15 -46.67 -10.66 5.79
CA GLU A 15 -47.25 -11.89 5.23
C GLU A 15 -47.02 -12.05 3.71
N LYS A 16 -46.88 -13.32 3.31
CA LYS A 16 -46.28 -13.89 2.10
C LYS A 16 -46.90 -13.48 0.74
N PRO A 17 -46.19 -13.73 -0.38
CA PRO A 17 -46.52 -13.19 -1.69
C PRO A 17 -47.63 -14.00 -2.37
N ARG A 18 -48.73 -13.35 -2.76
CA ARG A 18 -49.71 -13.95 -3.67
C ARG A 18 -49.38 -13.56 -5.11
N LYS A 19 -48.93 -14.56 -5.88
CA LYS A 19 -48.91 -14.51 -7.33
C LYS A 19 -50.32 -14.21 -7.83
N LEU A 20 -50.50 -13.08 -8.52
CA LEU A 20 -51.66 -12.85 -9.36
C LEU A 20 -51.15 -12.39 -10.72
N SER A 21 -51.23 -13.35 -11.64
CA SER A 21 -51.25 -13.16 -13.08
C SER A 21 -52.16 -12.00 -13.49
N ASN A 22 -51.66 -11.16 -14.39
CA ASN A 22 -52.45 -10.15 -15.08
C ASN A 22 -53.78 -10.74 -15.57
N PRO A 23 -54.88 -9.97 -15.44
CA PRO A 23 -55.45 -9.43 -16.66
C PRO A 23 -55.82 -7.95 -16.54
N ARG A 24 -55.33 -7.18 -17.52
CA ARG A 24 -55.90 -5.97 -18.13
C ARG A 24 -57.28 -5.51 -17.61
N LEU A 25 -57.36 -4.31 -17.00
CA LEU A 25 -57.84 -3.04 -17.60
C LEU A 25 -58.27 -2.00 -16.55
N GLN A 26 -57.90 -0.74 -16.85
CA GLN A 26 -58.59 0.53 -16.55
C GLN A 26 -58.86 0.94 -15.09
N GLY A 27 -58.25 2.07 -14.71
CA GLY A 27 -58.64 2.84 -13.52
C GLY A 27 -57.55 3.82 -13.08
N ASP A 28 -57.67 5.06 -13.54
CA ASP A 28 -57.14 6.28 -12.94
C ASP A 28 -55.63 6.39 -12.64
N LYS A 29 -54.85 6.60 -13.70
CA LYS A 29 -53.65 7.46 -13.57
C LYS A 29 -54.08 8.89 -13.83
N LEU A 30 -54.09 9.70 -12.78
CA LEU A 30 -54.19 11.15 -12.85
C LEU A 30 -52.95 11.68 -13.59
N ILE A 31 -52.97 11.66 -14.92
CA ILE A 31 -51.93 12.30 -15.73
C ILE A 31 -52.24 13.78 -15.70
N VAL A 32 -51.54 14.52 -14.85
CA VAL A 32 -51.51 15.99 -14.90
C VAL A 32 -50.95 16.37 -16.27
N ARG A 33 -51.83 16.68 -17.23
CA ARG A 33 -51.46 17.27 -18.51
C ARG A 33 -50.95 18.69 -18.24
N LEU A 34 -49.65 18.83 -18.01
CA LEU A 34 -48.97 20.11 -18.14
C LEU A 34 -49.11 20.57 -19.59
N LYS A 35 -50.11 21.42 -19.87
CA LYS A 35 -50.25 22.09 -21.16
C LYS A 35 -49.11 23.10 -21.26
N LEU A 36 -47.96 22.65 -21.80
CA LEU A 36 -46.89 23.55 -22.20
C LEU A 36 -47.44 24.53 -23.24
N ARG A 37 -47.03 25.80 -23.18
CA ARG A 37 -47.44 26.83 -24.16
C ARG A 37 -46.99 26.40 -25.57
N PRO A 38 -47.73 26.75 -26.64
CA PRO A 38 -47.38 26.38 -28.01
C PRO A 38 -45.95 26.77 -28.43
N SER A 39 -45.42 27.86 -27.88
CA SER A 39 -44.04 28.31 -28.10
C SER A 39 -42.98 27.36 -27.53
N ILE A 40 -43.28 26.65 -26.44
CA ILE A 40 -42.40 25.64 -25.84
C ILE A 40 -42.53 24.33 -26.62
N LEU A 41 -43.74 23.95 -27.02
CA LEU A 41 -43.99 22.78 -27.87
C LEU A 41 -43.29 22.88 -29.24
N ALA A 42 -43.17 24.08 -29.80
CA ALA A 42 -42.47 24.32 -31.06
C ALA A 42 -40.94 24.16 -30.98
N GLN A 43 -40.36 24.16 -29.77
CA GLN A 43 -38.94 23.90 -29.55
C GLN A 43 -38.63 22.39 -29.53
N PHE A 44 -39.66 21.54 -29.41
CA PHE A 44 -39.51 20.10 -29.49
C PHE A 44 -39.80 19.63 -30.92
N PRO A 45 -38.92 18.84 -31.55
CA PRO A 45 -39.14 18.35 -32.90
C PRO A 45 -40.39 17.45 -32.95
N THR A 46 -41.42 17.90 -33.66
CA THR A 46 -42.74 17.23 -33.75
C THR A 46 -42.83 16.14 -34.83
N LYS A 47 -41.75 15.91 -35.58
CA LYS A 47 -41.66 14.78 -36.51
C LYS A 47 -41.06 13.58 -35.78
N PRO A 48 -41.66 12.38 -35.85
CA PRO A 48 -40.95 11.17 -35.44
C PRO A 48 -39.75 11.04 -36.38
N ARG A 49 -38.54 11.41 -35.91
CA ARG A 49 -37.32 10.90 -36.52
C ARG A 49 -37.42 9.39 -36.42
N SER A 50 -37.20 8.70 -37.54
CA SER A 50 -37.00 7.26 -37.55
C SER A 50 -36.01 6.92 -36.44
N LEU A 51 -36.41 6.00 -35.56
CA LEU A 51 -35.58 5.42 -34.50
C LEU A 51 -34.53 4.48 -35.11
N GLU A 52 -33.76 4.97 -36.07
CA GLU A 52 -32.63 4.27 -36.69
C GLU A 52 -31.40 5.16 -36.70
N GLU A 53 -30.98 5.56 -35.50
CA GLU A 53 -29.55 5.66 -35.22
C GLU A 53 -29.40 5.46 -33.71
N LYS A 54 -29.01 4.23 -33.34
CA LYS A 54 -28.47 3.99 -31.99
C LYS A 54 -27.38 5.02 -31.75
N PRO A 55 -27.26 5.62 -30.55
CA PRO A 55 -26.15 6.53 -30.29
C PRO A 55 -24.86 5.78 -30.60
N THR A 56 -24.02 6.40 -31.43
CA THR A 56 -22.76 5.87 -31.95
C THR A 56 -21.77 5.70 -30.80
N THR A 57 -22.00 4.68 -29.97
CA THR A 57 -21.26 4.37 -28.73
C THR A 57 -20.06 3.46 -29.00
N ARG A 58 -20.03 2.78 -30.15
CA ARG A 58 -18.94 1.87 -30.53
C ARG A 58 -17.57 2.55 -30.69
N PRO A 59 -17.43 3.77 -31.26
CA PRO A 59 -16.13 4.43 -31.36
C PRO A 59 -15.59 4.85 -29.98
N LEU A 60 -16.45 5.38 -29.11
CA LEU A 60 -16.10 5.79 -27.75
C LEU A 60 -15.67 4.61 -26.86
N LEU A 61 -16.28 3.43 -27.06
CA LEU A 61 -15.88 2.20 -26.36
C LEU A 61 -14.48 1.73 -26.79
N LYS A 62 -14.19 1.72 -28.09
CA LYS A 62 -12.87 1.33 -28.61
C LYS A 62 -11.76 2.29 -28.19
N GLU A 63 -12.04 3.59 -28.20
CA GLU A 63 -11.10 4.61 -27.74
C GLU A 63 -10.80 4.44 -26.24
N ASN A 64 -11.83 4.22 -25.42
CA ASN A 64 -11.68 3.93 -23.99
C ASN A 64 -10.87 2.64 -23.72
N GLU A 65 -11.14 1.55 -24.45
CA GLU A 65 -10.37 0.30 -24.36
C GLU A 65 -8.89 0.52 -24.71
N THR A 66 -8.61 1.31 -25.75
CA THR A 66 -7.25 1.66 -26.17
C THR A 66 -6.53 2.49 -25.09
N HIS A 67 -7.21 3.47 -24.49
CA HIS A 67 -6.65 4.24 -23.37
C HIS A 67 -6.38 3.37 -22.14
N GLN A 68 -7.28 2.44 -21.80
CA GLN A 68 -7.10 1.52 -20.68
C GLN A 68 -5.91 0.57 -20.92
N LEU A 69 -5.72 0.07 -22.15
CA LEU A 69 -4.57 -0.76 -22.52
C LEU A 69 -3.26 0.00 -22.41
N ASN A 70 -3.22 1.25 -22.91
CA ASN A 70 -2.03 2.10 -22.81
C ASN A 70 -1.68 2.41 -21.35
N PHE A 71 -2.69 2.76 -20.53
CA PHE A 71 -2.51 3.00 -19.10
C PHE A 71 -1.97 1.77 -18.36
N ILE A 72 -2.54 0.58 -18.63
CA ILE A 72 -2.06 -0.66 -18.00
C ILE A 72 -0.62 -0.98 -18.43
N SER A 73 -0.27 -0.71 -19.69
CA SER A 73 1.09 -0.94 -20.19
C SER A 73 2.10 -0.02 -19.50
N GLN A 74 1.78 1.27 -19.37
CA GLN A 74 2.59 2.23 -18.61
C GLN A 74 2.76 1.81 -17.15
N LEU A 75 1.66 1.39 -16.50
CA LEU A 75 1.72 0.93 -15.12
C LEU A 75 2.58 -0.32 -14.96
N ILE A 76 2.55 -1.26 -15.92
CA ILE A 76 3.43 -2.43 -15.92
C ILE A 76 4.91 -2.00 -15.99
N ASP A 77 5.24 -1.09 -16.90
CA ASP A 77 6.61 -0.59 -17.07
C ASP A 77 7.13 0.12 -15.81
N GLU A 78 6.31 0.95 -15.18
CA GLU A 78 6.62 1.61 -13.90
C GLU A 78 6.87 0.59 -12.77
N GLN A 79 6.06 -0.45 -12.68
CA GLN A 79 6.22 -1.50 -11.66
C GLN A 79 7.50 -2.33 -11.90
N PHE A 80 7.91 -2.56 -13.15
CA PHE A 80 9.20 -3.19 -13.45
C PHE A 80 10.39 -2.27 -13.08
N ALA A 81 10.31 -0.99 -13.39
CA ALA A 81 11.33 -0.02 -13.00
C ALA A 81 11.50 0.03 -11.47
N GLU A 82 10.40 -0.02 -10.73
CA GLU A 82 10.39 -0.05 -9.26
C GLU A 82 11.02 -1.35 -8.71
N ILE A 83 10.76 -2.51 -9.33
CA ILE A 83 11.43 -3.76 -8.96
C ILE A 83 12.95 -3.63 -9.12
N GLU A 84 13.42 -3.09 -10.24
CA GLU A 84 14.86 -2.95 -10.48
C GLU A 84 15.51 -1.95 -9.51
N ARG A 85 14.83 -0.85 -9.17
CA ARG A 85 15.26 0.07 -8.12
C ARG A 85 15.42 -0.65 -6.78
N LEU A 86 14.39 -1.42 -6.36
CA LEU A 86 14.42 -2.18 -5.10
C LEU A 86 15.52 -3.25 -5.09
N LYS A 87 15.76 -3.92 -6.22
CA LYS A 87 16.86 -4.90 -6.35
C LYS A 87 18.23 -4.24 -6.20
N SER A 88 18.44 -3.09 -6.83
CA SER A 88 19.67 -2.31 -6.69
C SER A 88 19.91 -1.90 -5.24
N GLU A 89 18.88 -1.42 -4.55
CA GLU A 89 18.96 -1.08 -3.12
C GLU A 89 19.25 -2.29 -2.25
N ILE A 90 18.64 -3.44 -2.53
CA ILE A 90 18.95 -4.69 -1.83
C ILE A 90 20.42 -5.07 -2.01
N ALA A 91 20.96 -4.96 -3.22
CA ALA A 91 22.36 -5.28 -3.49
C ALA A 91 23.30 -4.40 -2.66
N CYS A 92 23.08 -3.08 -2.67
CA CYS A 92 23.85 -2.12 -1.88
C CYS A 92 23.74 -2.40 -0.37
N THR A 93 22.53 -2.62 0.16
CA THR A 93 22.35 -2.97 1.58
C THR A 93 23.01 -4.31 1.92
N SER A 94 22.99 -5.29 1.00
CA SER A 94 23.62 -6.60 1.21
C SER A 94 25.15 -6.51 1.29
N GLU A 95 25.79 -5.70 0.45
CA GLU A 95 27.23 -5.44 0.56
C GLU A 95 27.60 -4.80 1.91
N ASN A 96 26.75 -3.89 2.39
CA ASN A 96 26.94 -3.26 3.70
C ASN A 96 26.75 -4.24 4.88
N ILE A 97 25.84 -5.21 4.76
CA ILE A 97 25.65 -6.26 5.77
C ILE A 97 26.94 -7.04 6.00
N ASP A 98 27.66 -7.39 4.92
CA ASP A 98 28.94 -8.11 5.03
C ASP A 98 30.01 -7.24 5.72
N ASN A 99 30.04 -5.94 5.41
CA ASN A 99 30.92 -4.98 6.09
C ASN A 99 30.60 -4.90 7.60
N TYR A 100 29.33 -4.74 7.96
CA TYR A 100 28.89 -4.65 9.36
C TYR A 100 29.18 -5.94 10.12
N ALA A 101 28.99 -7.10 9.50
CA ALA A 101 29.30 -8.39 10.10
C ALA A 101 30.81 -8.51 10.41
N ARG A 102 31.68 -8.11 9.47
CA ARG A 102 33.15 -8.09 9.69
C ARG A 102 33.54 -7.17 10.84
N VAL A 103 32.97 -5.96 10.89
CA VAL A 103 33.29 -5.00 11.96
C VAL A 103 32.80 -5.51 13.31
N HIS A 104 31.60 -6.10 13.38
CA HIS A 104 31.07 -6.72 14.59
C HIS A 104 31.97 -7.85 15.09
N GLU A 105 32.40 -8.75 14.20
CA GLU A 105 33.32 -9.83 14.52
C GLU A 105 34.66 -9.32 15.03
N MET A 106 35.23 -8.29 14.38
CA MET A 106 36.47 -7.65 14.83
C MET A 106 36.33 -7.10 16.26
N HIS A 107 35.25 -6.36 16.56
CA HIS A 107 35.01 -5.84 17.92
C HIS A 107 34.84 -6.98 18.93
N SER A 108 34.23 -8.09 18.54
CA SER A 108 34.01 -9.25 19.41
C SER A 108 35.32 -9.96 19.73
N ASN A 109 36.19 -10.09 18.73
CA ASN A 109 37.54 -10.63 18.89
C ASN A 109 38.40 -9.74 19.76
N THR A 110 38.35 -8.42 19.57
CA THR A 110 39.05 -7.46 20.43
C THR A 110 38.57 -7.58 21.87
N MET A 111 37.26 -7.60 22.12
CA MET A 111 36.72 -7.77 23.48
C MET A 111 37.20 -9.08 24.12
N SER A 112 37.19 -10.17 23.36
CA SER A 112 37.61 -11.49 23.86
C SER A 112 39.10 -11.50 24.22
N ARG A 113 39.96 -10.85 23.42
CA ARG A 113 41.39 -10.71 23.72
C ARG A 113 41.63 -9.83 24.95
N THR A 114 41.01 -8.65 25.02
CA THR A 114 41.13 -7.77 26.19
C THR A 114 40.70 -8.47 27.48
N LEU A 115 39.64 -9.26 27.44
CA LEU A 115 39.20 -10.06 28.58
C LEU A 115 40.20 -11.17 28.94
N ALA A 116 40.76 -11.86 27.95
CA ALA A 116 41.78 -12.89 28.17
C ALA A 116 43.06 -12.28 28.78
N ASP A 117 43.56 -11.18 28.22
CA ASP A 117 44.74 -10.47 28.71
C ASP A 117 44.53 -9.98 30.15
N ALA A 118 43.34 -9.44 30.45
CA ALA A 118 43.00 -9.02 31.81
C ALA A 118 42.97 -10.18 32.81
N CYS A 119 42.45 -11.34 32.40
CA CYS A 119 42.48 -12.56 33.22
C CYS A 119 43.91 -13.05 33.46
N ASP A 120 44.74 -13.10 32.42
CA ASP A 120 46.13 -13.57 32.49
C ASP A 120 47.00 -12.65 33.36
N LEU A 121 46.74 -11.34 33.34
CA LEU A 121 47.41 -10.35 34.18
C LEU A 121 46.85 -10.28 35.61
N GLY A 122 45.83 -11.07 35.94
CA GLY A 122 45.16 -11.04 37.24
C GLY A 122 44.50 -9.68 37.54
N MET A 123 44.14 -8.92 36.50
CA MET A 123 43.53 -7.60 36.65
C MET A 123 42.12 -7.75 37.21
N THR A 124 41.93 -7.24 38.42
CA THR A 124 40.60 -6.98 38.98
C THR A 124 40.18 -5.55 38.63
N SER A 125 38.88 -5.30 38.51
CA SER A 125 38.36 -3.93 38.38
C SER A 125 38.86 -3.09 39.56
N CYS A 126 39.73 -2.12 39.28
CA CYS A 126 40.32 -1.25 40.30
C CYS A 126 39.76 0.16 40.17
N GLU A 127 39.42 0.75 41.32
CA GLU A 127 39.09 2.16 41.46
C GLU A 127 40.41 2.93 41.72
N LYS A 128 40.68 3.97 40.92
CA LYS A 128 41.76 4.92 41.16
C LYS A 128 41.15 6.30 41.27
N GLU A 129 41.44 7.02 42.35
CA GLU A 129 41.16 8.44 42.43
C GLU A 129 42.17 9.18 41.55
N ASP A 130 41.67 9.90 40.55
CA ASP A 130 42.46 10.87 39.81
C ASP A 130 42.74 12.09 40.70
N GLY A 131 43.75 12.89 40.32
CA GLY A 131 44.22 14.05 41.10
C GLY A 131 43.17 15.12 41.41
N ASP A 132 42.01 15.07 40.74
CA ASP A 132 40.85 15.93 40.95
C ASP A 132 39.75 15.30 41.85
N GLY A 133 39.98 14.10 42.39
CA GLY A 133 39.04 13.39 43.28
C GLY A 133 38.00 12.51 42.57
N ASP A 134 38.06 12.41 41.23
CA ASP A 134 37.20 11.51 40.46
C ASP A 134 37.69 10.07 40.52
N VAL A 135 36.79 9.12 40.80
CA VAL A 135 37.12 7.69 40.86
C VAL A 135 37.00 7.06 39.47
N MET A 136 38.13 6.73 38.84
CA MET A 136 38.21 5.99 37.58
C MET A 136 38.23 4.48 37.82
N ARG A 137 37.31 3.74 37.18
CA ARG A 137 37.29 2.27 37.19
C ARG A 137 37.88 1.70 35.92
N PHE A 138 39.17 1.39 35.99
CA PHE A 138 39.88 0.76 34.90
C PHE A 138 39.38 -0.68 34.69
N LEU A 139 39.40 -1.15 33.44
CA LEU A 139 38.85 -2.43 32.96
C LEU A 139 37.31 -2.53 32.90
N LYS A 140 36.58 -2.11 33.94
CA LYS A 140 35.11 -2.14 33.91
C LYS A 140 34.53 -1.24 32.82
N ASP A 141 35.05 -0.01 32.72
CA ASP A 141 34.53 0.99 31.78
C ASP A 141 34.93 0.65 30.33
N GLU A 142 36.13 0.08 30.11
CA GLU A 142 36.58 -0.40 28.80
C GLU A 142 35.74 -1.59 28.29
N ILE A 143 35.44 -2.55 29.17
CA ILE A 143 34.55 -3.68 28.84
C ILE A 143 33.15 -3.16 28.52
N GLN A 144 32.64 -2.21 29.30
CA GLN A 144 31.32 -1.63 29.09
C GLN A 144 31.25 -0.89 27.74
N GLN A 145 32.23 -0.05 27.43
CA GLN A 145 32.31 0.66 26.16
C GLN A 145 32.38 -0.30 24.97
N THR A 146 33.19 -1.35 25.08
CA THR A 146 33.33 -2.36 24.01
C THR A 146 32.02 -3.14 23.82
N ARG A 147 31.32 -3.47 24.91
CA ARG A 147 30.01 -4.13 24.89
C ARG A 147 28.94 -3.27 24.26
N GLU A 148 28.91 -1.97 24.57
CA GLU A 148 28.00 -1.02 23.95
C GLU A 148 28.26 -0.89 22.45
N GLY A 149 29.53 -0.81 22.05
CA GLY A 149 29.94 -0.83 20.64
C GLY A 149 29.44 -2.08 19.92
N LEU A 150 29.62 -3.26 20.51
CA LEU A 150 29.12 -4.53 19.97
C LEU A 150 27.60 -4.55 19.81
N ASN A 151 26.87 -4.14 20.84
CA ASN A 151 25.41 -4.08 20.79
C ASN A 151 24.93 -3.12 19.69
N ASN A 152 25.59 -1.98 19.51
CA ASN A 152 25.25 -1.04 18.45
C ASN A 152 25.50 -1.63 17.06
N TRP A 153 26.65 -2.30 16.84
CA TRP A 153 26.93 -2.97 15.57
C TRP A 153 25.97 -4.11 15.29
N TYR A 154 25.60 -4.89 16.31
CA TYR A 154 24.58 -5.92 16.20
C TYR A 154 23.23 -5.34 15.78
N ARG A 155 22.82 -4.23 16.40
CA ARG A 155 21.58 -3.51 16.04
C ARG A 155 21.61 -3.06 14.58
N ILE A 156 22.67 -2.39 14.14
CA ILE A 156 22.84 -1.92 12.75
C ILE A 156 22.75 -3.11 11.77
N LEU A 157 23.42 -4.22 12.08
CA LEU A 157 23.39 -5.43 11.27
C LEU A 157 21.97 -6.02 11.18
N SER A 158 21.25 -6.07 12.30
CA SER A 158 19.88 -6.57 12.36
C SER A 158 18.91 -5.68 11.57
N GLU A 159 19.04 -4.36 11.69
CA GLU A 159 18.24 -3.38 10.96
C GLU A 159 18.45 -3.51 9.45
N ALA A 160 19.71 -3.60 9.00
CA ALA A 160 20.03 -3.79 7.59
C ALA A 160 19.46 -5.11 7.03
N ARG A 161 19.54 -6.22 7.78
CA ARG A 161 18.93 -7.51 7.40
C ARG A 161 17.41 -7.41 7.29
N GLN A 162 16.77 -6.72 8.23
CA GLN A 162 15.33 -6.51 8.23
C GLN A 162 14.91 -5.63 7.04
N GLU A 163 15.71 -4.62 6.70
CA GLU A 163 15.47 -3.75 5.55
C GLU A 163 15.51 -4.55 4.24
N VAL A 164 16.50 -5.42 4.05
CA VAL A 164 16.57 -6.33 2.89
C VAL A 164 15.35 -7.25 2.83
N ALA A 165 14.94 -7.83 3.95
CA ALA A 165 13.76 -8.69 4.01
C ALA A 165 12.47 -7.93 3.64
N SER A 166 12.31 -6.70 4.16
CA SER A 166 11.20 -5.82 3.84
C SER A 166 11.13 -5.48 2.35
N LYS A 167 12.26 -5.09 1.73
CA LYS A 167 12.31 -4.82 0.28
C LYS A 167 12.01 -6.07 -0.56
N LYS A 168 12.50 -7.24 -0.17
CA LYS A 168 12.16 -8.52 -0.83
C LYS A 168 10.65 -8.80 -0.77
N TYR A 169 10.01 -8.53 0.36
CA TYR A 169 8.57 -8.65 0.50
C TYR A 169 7.82 -7.66 -0.39
N GLN A 170 8.27 -6.40 -0.47
CA GLN A 170 7.69 -5.40 -1.38
C GLN A 170 7.76 -5.85 -2.85
N ILE A 171 8.91 -6.39 -3.29
CA ILE A 171 9.05 -6.97 -4.63
C ILE A 171 8.02 -8.09 -4.85
N SER A 172 7.83 -8.99 -3.88
CA SER A 172 6.84 -10.07 -3.99
C SER A 172 5.40 -9.54 -4.16
N MET A 173 5.06 -8.45 -3.46
CA MET A 173 3.76 -7.78 -3.60
C MET A 173 3.59 -7.15 -4.99
N ILE A 174 4.63 -6.47 -5.49
CA ILE A 174 4.63 -5.88 -6.83
C ILE A 174 4.49 -6.96 -7.90
N VAL A 175 5.24 -8.06 -7.80
CA VAL A 175 5.15 -9.20 -8.75
C VAL A 175 3.74 -9.80 -8.76
N SER A 176 3.07 -9.87 -7.61
CA SER A 176 1.68 -10.34 -7.53
C SER A 176 0.72 -9.37 -8.22
N SER A 177 0.93 -8.06 -8.04
CA SER A 177 0.19 -7.00 -8.72
C SER A 177 0.40 -7.04 -10.25
N LEU A 178 1.65 -7.21 -10.70
CA LEU A 178 2.00 -7.33 -12.11
C LEU A 178 1.26 -8.48 -12.81
N LYS A 179 1.17 -9.66 -12.18
CA LYS A 179 0.40 -10.79 -12.73
C LYS A 179 -1.08 -10.45 -12.93
N ALA A 180 -1.67 -9.68 -12.01
CA ALA A 180 -3.04 -9.21 -12.13
C ALA A 180 -3.20 -8.18 -13.26
N LEU A 181 -2.25 -7.24 -13.38
CA LEU A 181 -2.23 -6.25 -14.46
C LEU A 181 -2.04 -6.89 -15.83
N GLU A 182 -1.14 -7.86 -15.97
CA GLU A 182 -0.92 -8.62 -17.21
C GLU A 182 -2.14 -9.44 -17.61
N LYS A 183 -2.87 -10.00 -16.64
CA LYS A 183 -4.16 -10.65 -16.91
C LYS A 183 -5.17 -9.63 -17.43
N LYS A 184 -5.33 -8.49 -16.77
CA LYS A 184 -6.25 -7.42 -17.19
C LYS A 184 -5.90 -6.88 -18.58
N ARG A 185 -4.60 -6.73 -18.89
CA ARG A 185 -4.12 -6.36 -20.23
C ARG A 185 -4.55 -7.36 -21.29
N ARG A 186 -4.42 -8.67 -21.01
CA ARG A 186 -4.86 -9.73 -21.92
C ARG A 186 -6.39 -9.72 -22.11
N ASP A 187 -7.14 -9.55 -21.03
CA ASP A 187 -8.61 -9.53 -21.07
C ASP A 187 -9.15 -8.32 -21.86
N LEU A 188 -8.47 -7.16 -21.80
CA LEU A 188 -8.83 -5.95 -22.57
C LEU A 188 -8.36 -5.98 -24.03
N SER A 189 -7.40 -6.84 -24.36
CA SER A 189 -6.85 -6.95 -25.71
C SER A 189 -7.59 -7.99 -26.58
N GLN A 190 -8.48 -8.79 -25.98
CA GLN A 190 -9.33 -9.79 -26.64
C GLN A 190 -10.66 -9.17 -27.06
#